data_AF-A0A2S0RGZ4-F1
#
_entry.id   AF-A0A2S0RGZ4-F1
#
_cell.length_a   1.000
_cell.length_b   1.000
_cell.length_c   1.000
_cell.angle_alpha   90.00
_cell.angle_beta   90.00
_cell.angle_gamma   90.00
#
_symmetry.space_group_name_H-M   'P 1'
#
loop_
_entity.id
_entity.type
_entity.pdbx_description
1 polymer ?
#
loop_
_entity_poly.entity_id
_entity_poly.type
_entity_poly.pdbx_seq_one_letter_code
_entity_poly.pdbx_strand_id
1 'polypeptide(L)'
;MVMGRFIMFGFLWMFPLSAAAQTAFYVGEEIYIGSGGTLYCANSEVKFNANIVTETAPKGVLVFGENTSYSGADDAHKVVGFLANNFPADLVVYPVGSLLTLKPFELQTASNDAPVEIGFIAAAPENPGNLEGVGELADSGYWAIHSEALGKVKLYFTAEDLASLSVSDFADFSIAGYDGSDWVVIPSTVNEAGSYVQSNDFIDQALYSSYTFAVAAPLNTPDPAGVIDIVSYRQRGSIFIRSESASIQQVILYDMRGREVYRKWGSGLQLELNDLNTAGGVYVIVVETDRGSVTRKIVY
;
A
#
# COMPACT_ATOMS: atom_id res chain seq x y z
N MET A 1 -76.30 -50.40 9.05
CA MET A 1 -76.37 -48.95 9.26
C MET A 1 -75.45 -48.62 10.44
N VAL A 2 -74.16 -48.40 10.17
CA VAL A 2 -73.15 -48.05 11.19
C VAL A 2 -72.46 -46.80 10.67
N MET A 3 -72.67 -45.70 11.39
CA MET A 3 -72.29 -44.36 11.02
C MET A 3 -70.89 -44.08 11.57
N GLY A 4 -69.88 -44.19 10.72
CA GLY A 4 -68.48 -43.94 11.07
C GLY A 4 -68.21 -42.43 11.16
N ARG A 5 -67.90 -41.95 12.37
CA ARG A 5 -67.46 -40.57 12.63
C ARG A 5 -66.00 -40.42 12.22
N PHE A 6 -65.74 -39.59 11.20
CA PHE A 6 -64.40 -39.08 10.90
C PHE A 6 -64.09 -37.90 11.83
N ILE A 7 -63.11 -38.07 12.72
CA ILE A 7 -62.52 -36.99 13.51
C ILE A 7 -61.30 -36.51 12.72
N MET A 8 -61.42 -35.31 12.13
CA MET A 8 -60.34 -34.64 11.42
C MET A 8 -59.47 -33.92 12.45
N PHE A 9 -58.32 -34.51 12.81
CA PHE A 9 -57.28 -33.84 13.60
C PHE A 9 -56.51 -32.89 12.68
N GLY A 10 -56.80 -31.59 12.79
CA GLY A 10 -56.00 -30.54 12.18
C GLY A 10 -54.66 -30.44 12.91
N PHE A 11 -53.60 -30.93 12.29
CA PHE A 11 -52.23 -30.80 12.78
C PHE A 11 -51.73 -29.40 12.42
N LEU A 12 -51.90 -28.44 13.35
CA LEU A 12 -51.38 -27.09 13.21
C LEU A 12 -49.85 -27.16 13.43
N TRP A 13 -49.08 -27.12 12.35
CA TRP A 13 -47.61 -26.98 12.43
C TRP A 13 -47.29 -25.58 12.95
N MET A 14 -47.09 -25.47 14.26
CA MET A 14 -46.43 -24.31 14.87
C MET A 14 -44.95 -24.38 14.49
N PHE A 15 -44.58 -23.76 13.36
CA PHE A 15 -43.19 -23.43 13.11
C PHE A 15 -42.78 -22.40 14.17
N PRO A 16 -41.75 -22.66 15.00
CA PRO A 16 -41.19 -21.61 15.82
C PRO A 16 -40.60 -20.55 14.87
N LEU A 17 -41.30 -19.42 14.72
CA LEU A 17 -40.67 -18.19 14.24
C LEU A 17 -39.67 -17.80 15.33
N SER A 18 -38.45 -18.32 15.26
CA SER A 18 -37.32 -17.72 15.93
C SER A 18 -36.98 -16.44 15.17
N ALA A 19 -37.70 -15.35 15.46
CA ALA A 19 -37.23 -14.03 15.13
C ALA A 19 -36.01 -13.77 16.01
N ALA A 20 -34.83 -14.11 15.52
CA ALA A 20 -33.59 -13.61 16.11
C ALA A 20 -33.62 -12.10 15.94
N ALA A 21 -34.03 -11.38 16.98
CA ALA A 21 -33.89 -9.93 17.01
C ALA A 21 -32.39 -9.63 17.01
N GLN A 22 -31.84 -9.31 15.84
CA GLN A 22 -30.49 -8.77 15.75
C GLN A 22 -30.50 -7.43 16.50
N THR A 23 -29.84 -7.40 17.66
CA THR A 23 -29.72 -6.20 18.46
C THR A 23 -28.66 -5.31 17.82
N ALA A 24 -29.07 -4.20 17.20
CA ALA A 24 -28.15 -3.16 16.74
C ALA A 24 -27.89 -2.14 17.86
N PHE A 25 -26.66 -1.62 17.92
CA PHE A 25 -26.33 -0.44 18.73
C PHE A 25 -26.59 0.82 17.89
N TYR A 26 -27.53 1.65 18.33
CA TYR A 26 -27.93 2.84 17.58
C TYR A 26 -27.28 4.11 18.17
N VAL A 27 -26.48 4.79 17.36
CA VAL A 27 -25.81 6.05 17.70
C VAL A 27 -26.70 7.20 17.27
N GLY A 28 -27.69 7.54 18.09
CA GLY A 28 -28.67 8.59 17.78
C GLY A 28 -28.22 10.02 18.07
N GLU A 29 -27.22 10.16 18.94
CA GLU A 29 -26.60 11.43 19.34
C GLU A 29 -25.09 11.21 19.46
N GLU A 30 -24.32 12.30 19.51
CA GLU A 30 -22.86 12.21 19.63
C GLU A 30 -22.47 11.50 20.94
N ILE A 31 -21.59 10.51 20.82
CA ILE A 31 -21.03 9.79 21.97
C ILE A 31 -19.58 10.21 22.13
N TYR A 32 -19.22 10.65 23.33
CA TYR A 32 -17.85 11.04 23.68
C TYR A 32 -17.18 9.95 24.51
N ILE A 33 -16.09 9.39 23.99
CA ILE A 33 -15.22 8.45 24.70
C ILE A 33 -14.01 9.23 25.18
N GLY A 34 -14.03 9.59 26.46
CA GLY A 34 -12.96 10.36 27.09
C GLY A 34 -11.64 9.59 27.17
N SER A 35 -10.61 10.30 27.62
CA SER A 35 -9.25 9.78 27.73
C SER A 35 -9.13 8.43 28.46
N GLY A 36 -8.49 7.45 27.82
CA GLY A 36 -8.32 6.10 28.38
C GLY A 36 -9.62 5.30 28.50
N GLY A 37 -10.75 5.86 28.06
CA GLY A 37 -12.04 5.20 28.04
C GLY A 37 -12.14 4.18 26.91
N THR A 38 -12.94 3.15 27.14
CA THR A 38 -13.23 2.14 26.12
C THR A 38 -14.73 1.89 26.08
N LEU A 39 -15.32 2.01 24.89
CA LEU A 39 -16.70 1.58 24.65
C LEU A 39 -16.67 0.27 23.87
N TYR A 40 -17.00 -0.84 24.52
CA TYR A 40 -17.09 -2.14 23.86
C TYR A 40 -18.49 -2.37 23.29
N CYS A 41 -18.57 -2.61 21.99
CA CYS A 41 -19.82 -2.88 21.29
C CYS A 41 -19.89 -4.36 20.85
N ALA A 42 -20.61 -5.17 21.61
CA ALA A 42 -20.85 -6.58 21.32
C ALA A 42 -22.03 -6.83 20.36
N ASN A 43 -22.72 -5.77 19.94
CA ASN A 43 -23.84 -5.86 19.02
C ASN A 43 -23.37 -6.33 17.64
N SER A 44 -24.23 -7.05 16.91
CA SER A 44 -23.90 -7.52 15.56
C SER A 44 -23.77 -6.37 14.55
N GLU A 45 -24.36 -5.21 14.84
CA GLU A 45 -24.33 -4.05 13.97
C GLU A 45 -24.31 -2.75 14.81
N VAL A 46 -23.48 -1.80 14.40
CA VAL A 46 -23.51 -0.39 14.85
C VAL A 46 -24.15 0.48 13.77
N LYS A 47 -25.20 1.23 14.12
CA LYS A 47 -25.89 2.14 13.19
C LYS A 47 -25.53 3.58 13.53
N PHE A 48 -24.82 4.24 12.62
CA PHE A 48 -24.41 5.63 12.76
C PHE A 48 -25.52 6.58 12.28
N ASN A 49 -26.02 7.39 13.20
CA ASN A 49 -26.86 8.57 12.93
C ASN A 49 -26.30 9.84 13.60
N ALA A 50 -25.13 9.71 14.23
CA ALA A 50 -24.31 10.75 14.84
C ALA A 50 -22.86 10.23 14.94
N ASN A 51 -21.92 11.12 15.26
CA ASN A 51 -20.51 10.75 15.44
C ASN A 51 -20.26 10.01 16.76
N ILE A 52 -19.25 9.15 16.77
CA ILE A 52 -18.57 8.74 18.01
C ILE A 52 -17.24 9.47 18.03
N VAL A 53 -17.05 10.36 19.01
CA VAL A 53 -15.85 11.17 19.17
C VAL A 53 -14.99 10.56 20.27
N THR A 54 -13.73 10.28 19.96
CA THR A 54 -12.78 9.75 20.94
C THR A 54 -11.63 10.72 21.14
N GLU A 55 -11.16 10.90 22.36
CA GLU A 55 -9.91 11.65 22.58
C GLU A 55 -8.72 10.97 21.89
N THR A 56 -7.77 11.76 21.39
CA THR A 56 -6.59 11.25 20.68
C THR A 56 -5.37 11.06 21.56
N ALA A 57 -5.32 11.68 22.75
CA ALA A 57 -4.22 11.51 23.71
C ALA A 57 -4.57 11.94 25.14
N PRO A 58 -4.52 11.04 26.14
CA PRO A 58 -4.58 9.57 26.00
C PRO A 58 -5.82 9.13 25.23
N LYS A 59 -5.70 8.06 24.44
CA LYS A 59 -6.75 7.67 23.50
C LYS A 59 -8.00 7.17 24.23
N GLY A 60 -9.18 7.64 23.79
CA GLY A 60 -10.42 6.88 23.96
C GLY A 60 -10.59 5.93 22.77
N VAL A 61 -11.23 4.77 22.95
CA VAL A 61 -11.37 3.78 21.87
C VAL A 61 -12.77 3.17 21.83
N LEU A 62 -13.36 3.13 20.63
CA LEU A 62 -14.53 2.30 20.34
C LEU A 62 -14.05 0.91 19.92
N VAL A 63 -14.53 -0.16 20.57
CA VAL A 63 -14.11 -1.54 20.25
C VAL A 63 -15.28 -2.30 19.67
N PHE A 64 -15.13 -2.75 18.42
CA PHE A 64 -16.06 -3.69 17.79
C PHE A 64 -15.81 -5.11 18.28
N GLY A 65 -16.89 -5.80 18.60
CA GLY A 65 -16.88 -7.22 18.91
C GLY A 65 -16.65 -8.07 17.66
N GLU A 66 -16.52 -9.38 17.89
CA GLU A 66 -16.40 -10.35 16.81
C GLU A 66 -17.63 -10.28 15.90
N ASN A 67 -17.40 -10.20 14.58
CA ASN A 67 -18.45 -10.10 13.57
C ASN A 67 -19.37 -8.87 13.69
N THR A 68 -18.99 -7.83 14.43
CA THR A 68 -19.72 -6.56 14.44
C THR A 68 -19.53 -5.85 13.10
N SER A 69 -20.63 -5.59 12.40
CA SER A 69 -20.67 -4.72 11.23
C SER A 69 -21.11 -3.30 11.60
N TYR A 70 -21.16 -2.41 10.62
CA TYR A 70 -21.79 -1.11 10.78
C TYR A 70 -22.59 -0.70 9.53
N SER A 71 -23.48 0.27 9.70
CA SER A 71 -24.19 0.94 8.62
C SER A 71 -24.43 2.42 8.95
N GLY A 72 -24.76 3.22 7.95
CA GLY A 72 -25.04 4.65 8.10
C GLY A 72 -23.80 5.55 8.25
N ALA A 73 -22.59 5.00 8.11
CA ALA A 73 -21.40 5.84 8.16
C ALA A 73 -21.23 6.67 6.88
N ASP A 74 -21.02 7.97 7.04
CA ASP A 74 -20.84 8.96 5.98
C ASP A 74 -20.00 10.15 6.50
N ASP A 75 -19.87 11.23 5.73
CA ASP A 75 -19.12 12.43 6.14
C ASP A 75 -19.70 13.12 7.39
N ALA A 76 -20.96 12.89 7.75
CA ALA A 76 -21.61 13.47 8.93
C ALA A 76 -21.62 12.53 10.15
N HIS A 77 -21.56 11.22 9.93
CA HIS A 77 -21.71 10.19 10.96
C HIS A 77 -20.59 9.14 10.86
N LYS A 78 -19.64 9.18 11.79
CA LYS A 78 -18.47 8.28 11.77
C LYS A 78 -17.76 8.24 13.11
N VAL A 79 -16.67 7.50 13.19
CA VAL A 79 -15.74 7.58 14.31
C VAL A 79 -14.72 8.68 14.05
N VAL A 80 -14.68 9.67 14.94
CA VAL A 80 -13.67 10.72 14.95
C VAL A 80 -12.66 10.38 16.05
N GLY A 81 -11.54 9.77 15.64
CA GLY A 81 -10.51 9.23 16.52
C GLY A 81 -10.32 7.72 16.30
N PHE A 82 -10.29 6.91 17.36
CA PHE A 82 -9.83 5.51 17.30
C PHE A 82 -10.97 4.48 17.40
N LEU A 83 -10.91 3.49 16.51
CA LEU A 83 -11.70 2.26 16.52
C LEU A 83 -10.76 1.06 16.60
N ALA A 84 -11.07 0.09 17.45
CA ALA A 84 -10.40 -1.19 17.46
C ALA A 84 -11.36 -2.34 17.12
N ASN A 85 -10.82 -3.39 16.53
CA ASN A 85 -11.50 -4.66 16.34
C ASN A 85 -10.58 -5.78 16.86
N ASN A 86 -11.05 -6.54 17.85
CA ASN A 86 -10.24 -7.59 18.47
C ASN A 86 -10.15 -8.86 17.62
N PHE A 87 -11.13 -9.08 16.74
CA PHE A 87 -11.24 -10.24 15.88
C PHE A 87 -11.77 -9.76 14.53
N PRO A 88 -10.93 -9.05 13.74
CA PRO A 88 -11.35 -8.55 12.45
C PRO A 88 -11.79 -9.73 11.57
N ALA A 89 -12.90 -9.57 10.86
CA ALA A 89 -13.22 -10.49 9.78
C ALA A 89 -12.12 -10.43 8.69
N ASP A 90 -12.12 -11.38 7.75
CA ASP A 90 -11.16 -11.41 6.62
C ASP A 90 -11.11 -10.07 5.86
N LEU A 91 -12.19 -9.30 5.91
CA LEU A 91 -12.30 -7.96 5.34
C LEU A 91 -13.04 -7.04 6.30
N VAL A 92 -12.39 -5.94 6.72
CA VAL A 92 -12.99 -4.91 7.56
C VAL A 92 -12.76 -3.54 6.93
N VAL A 93 -13.83 -2.75 6.84
CA VAL A 93 -13.75 -1.32 6.54
C VAL A 93 -13.95 -0.56 7.85
N TYR A 94 -13.06 0.36 8.17
CA TYR A 94 -13.10 1.15 9.40
C TYR A 94 -13.73 2.52 9.08
N PRO A 95 -14.90 2.86 9.64
CA PRO A 95 -15.57 4.13 9.39
C PRO A 95 -14.95 5.26 10.23
N VAL A 96 -13.65 5.48 10.08
CA VAL A 96 -12.89 6.54 10.76
C VAL A 96 -12.78 7.78 9.87
N GLY A 97 -12.56 8.95 10.46
CA GLY A 97 -12.39 10.19 9.71
C GLY A 97 -12.07 11.41 10.56
N SER A 98 -12.03 12.58 9.89
CA SER A 98 -11.91 13.88 10.55
C SER A 98 -13.29 14.36 11.05
N LEU A 99 -13.42 15.59 11.58
CA LEU A 99 -14.76 16.10 11.88
C LEU A 99 -15.64 16.23 10.62
N LEU A 100 -15.05 16.52 9.47
CA LEU A 100 -15.78 16.91 8.26
C LEU A 100 -15.84 15.83 7.19
N THR A 101 -14.94 14.85 7.23
CA THR A 101 -14.74 13.93 6.10
C THR A 101 -14.51 12.53 6.60
N LEU A 102 -15.24 11.57 6.03
CA LEU A 102 -15.01 10.15 6.21
C LEU A 102 -13.74 9.76 5.45
N LYS A 103 -12.84 9.04 6.12
CA LYS A 103 -11.57 8.56 5.58
C LYS A 103 -11.48 7.07 5.85
N PRO A 104 -12.26 6.24 5.12
CA PRO A 104 -12.31 4.83 5.38
C PRO A 104 -10.92 4.20 5.21
N PHE A 105 -10.58 3.33 6.14
CA PHE A 105 -9.44 2.42 5.99
C PHE A 105 -10.00 1.02 5.81
N GLU A 106 -9.57 0.30 4.79
CA GLU A 106 -9.98 -1.08 4.60
C GLU A 106 -8.77 -2.00 4.76
N LEU A 107 -8.93 -3.01 5.62
CA LEU A 107 -7.93 -4.02 5.90
C LEU A 107 -8.47 -5.39 5.50
N GLN A 108 -7.77 -6.06 4.60
CA GLN A 108 -7.99 -7.46 4.31
C GLN A 108 -6.92 -8.28 5.02
N THR A 109 -7.28 -9.01 6.07
CA THR A 109 -6.33 -9.78 6.88
C THR A 109 -6.08 -11.16 6.28
N ALA A 110 -4.89 -11.71 6.50
CA ALA A 110 -4.56 -13.10 6.15
C ALA A 110 -5.09 -14.10 7.20
N SER A 111 -5.33 -13.61 8.42
CA SER A 111 -5.85 -14.34 9.57
C SER A 111 -6.58 -13.39 10.52
N ASN A 112 -7.57 -13.87 11.25
CA ASN A 112 -8.46 -13.05 12.09
C ASN A 112 -8.05 -12.99 13.57
N ASP A 113 -6.79 -13.33 13.85
CA ASP A 113 -6.32 -13.61 15.21
C ASP A 113 -5.67 -12.40 15.89
N ALA A 114 -5.34 -11.35 15.14
CA ALA A 114 -4.65 -10.18 15.66
C ALA A 114 -5.62 -8.99 15.79
N PRO A 115 -5.66 -8.32 16.95
CA PRO A 115 -6.43 -7.10 17.09
C PRO A 115 -5.86 -6.00 16.18
N VAL A 116 -6.75 -5.12 15.73
CA VAL A 116 -6.40 -3.96 14.91
C VAL A 116 -7.03 -2.75 15.55
N GLU A 117 -6.23 -1.78 15.98
CA GLU A 117 -6.67 -0.43 16.33
C GLU A 117 -6.28 0.53 15.22
N ILE A 118 -7.21 1.39 14.81
CA ILE A 118 -6.97 2.41 13.81
C ILE A 118 -7.70 3.70 14.13
N GLY A 119 -7.08 4.83 13.80
CA GLY A 119 -7.72 6.13 13.82
C GLY A 119 -7.20 7.04 12.71
N PHE A 120 -8.02 8.00 12.30
CA PHE A 120 -7.60 9.02 11.35
C PHE A 120 -7.21 10.30 12.09
N ILE A 121 -6.03 10.85 11.78
CA ILE A 121 -5.51 12.09 12.34
C ILE A 121 -5.48 13.13 11.22
N ALA A 122 -6.34 14.15 11.36
CA ALA A 122 -6.48 15.26 10.42
C ALA A 122 -5.38 16.32 10.61
N ALA A 123 -4.13 15.90 10.52
CA ALA A 123 -2.94 16.74 10.57
C ALA A 123 -1.87 16.16 9.65
N ALA A 124 -1.02 17.03 9.11
CA ALA A 124 0.11 16.58 8.32
C ALA A 124 0.93 15.53 9.11
N PRO A 125 1.38 14.45 8.45
CA PRO A 125 2.23 13.46 9.08
C PRO A 125 3.47 14.14 9.67
N GLU A 126 3.88 13.74 10.89
CA GLU A 126 5.12 14.24 11.46
C GLU A 126 6.27 13.85 10.52
N ASN A 127 7.03 14.86 10.07
CA ASN A 127 8.06 14.71 9.04
C ASN A 127 9.35 14.16 9.68
N PRO A 128 9.69 12.86 9.55
CA PRO A 128 11.07 12.45 9.73
C PRO A 128 11.90 13.15 8.66
N GLY A 129 13.12 13.56 9.00
CA GLY A 129 14.01 14.25 8.05
C GLY A 129 14.43 13.41 6.83
N ASN A 130 13.95 12.19 6.71
CA ASN A 130 14.32 11.18 5.73
C ASN A 130 13.07 10.54 5.12
N LEU A 131 13.08 10.40 3.80
CA LEU A 131 12.03 9.79 3.00
C LEU A 131 12.70 8.71 2.13
N GLU A 132 12.40 7.42 2.36
CA GLU A 132 12.98 6.34 1.57
C GLU A 132 12.07 5.99 0.40
N GLY A 133 12.47 6.43 -0.80
CA GLY A 133 11.69 6.22 -2.01
C GLY A 133 10.39 7.03 -2.06
N VAL A 134 10.09 7.84 -1.03
CA VAL A 134 8.97 8.78 -0.99
C VAL A 134 9.45 10.15 -1.49
N GLY A 135 8.74 10.74 -2.46
CA GLY A 135 9.03 12.08 -2.97
C GLY A 135 8.26 13.14 -2.19
N GLU A 136 6.98 12.86 -1.92
CA GLU A 136 6.05 13.77 -1.23
C GLU A 136 5.04 12.95 -0.42
N LEU A 137 4.60 13.50 0.70
CA LEU A 137 3.54 12.94 1.55
C LEU A 137 2.33 13.88 1.54
N ALA A 138 1.13 13.32 1.57
CA ALA A 138 -0.09 14.12 1.68
C ALA A 138 -0.14 14.83 3.03
N ASP A 139 -0.57 16.10 3.03
CA ASP A 139 -0.70 16.90 4.25
C ASP A 139 -2.13 16.89 4.83
N SER A 140 -3.07 16.24 4.14
CA SER A 140 -4.49 16.16 4.51
C SER A 140 -4.77 15.26 5.73
N GLY A 141 -3.81 14.42 6.11
CA GLY A 141 -3.90 13.54 7.28
C GLY A 141 -3.14 12.24 7.14
N TYR A 142 -3.27 11.40 8.16
CA TYR A 142 -2.76 10.03 8.15
C TYR A 142 -3.62 9.11 9.02
N TRP A 143 -3.56 7.82 8.74
CA TRP A 143 -4.14 6.77 9.58
C TRP A 143 -3.09 6.27 10.55
N ALA A 144 -3.31 6.44 11.84
CA ALA A 144 -2.50 5.79 12.88
C ALA A 144 -3.05 4.38 13.10
N ILE A 145 -2.17 3.38 13.08
CA ILE A 145 -2.53 1.97 13.23
C ILE A 145 -1.71 1.32 14.35
N HIS A 146 -2.32 0.37 15.05
CA HIS A 146 -1.63 -0.55 15.93
C HIS A 146 -2.19 -1.96 15.71
N SER A 147 -1.38 -2.83 15.11
CA SER A 147 -1.75 -4.22 14.85
C SER A 147 -0.52 -5.10 14.62
N GLU A 148 -0.66 -6.39 14.91
CA GLU A 148 0.29 -7.44 14.50
C GLU A 148 -0.25 -8.28 13.34
N ALA A 149 -1.36 -7.85 12.72
CA ALA A 149 -1.97 -8.57 11.61
C ALA A 149 -1.07 -8.54 10.37
N LEU A 150 -1.12 -9.59 9.57
CA LEU A 150 -0.64 -9.55 8.19
C LEU A 150 -1.83 -9.20 7.28
N GLY A 151 -1.77 -8.09 6.55
CA GLY A 151 -2.95 -7.59 5.82
C GLY A 151 -2.66 -6.77 4.57
N LYS A 152 -3.61 -6.72 3.64
CA LYS A 152 -3.61 -5.73 2.55
C LYS A 152 -4.34 -4.47 2.99
N VAL A 153 -3.72 -3.34 2.72
CA VAL A 153 -4.25 -2.01 3.07
C VAL A 153 -4.90 -1.39 1.84
N LYS A 154 -6.10 -0.86 1.99
CA LYS A 154 -6.80 -0.07 0.98
C LYS A 154 -7.24 1.26 1.58
N LEU A 155 -6.81 2.34 0.94
CA LEU A 155 -7.10 3.72 1.34
C LEU A 155 -7.93 4.41 0.28
N TYR A 156 -9.01 5.05 0.70
CA TYR A 156 -9.90 5.82 -0.17
C TYR A 156 -9.48 7.28 -0.16
N PHE A 157 -9.24 7.86 -1.34
CA PHE A 157 -8.81 9.25 -1.47
C PHE A 157 -9.88 10.13 -2.10
N THR A 158 -9.83 11.41 -1.81
CA THR A 158 -10.65 12.46 -2.41
C THR A 158 -9.79 13.37 -3.29
N ALA A 159 -10.45 14.29 -4.02
CA ALA A 159 -9.73 15.32 -4.77
C ALA A 159 -8.88 16.24 -3.88
N GLU A 160 -9.25 16.41 -2.60
CA GLU A 160 -8.48 17.19 -1.63
C GLU A 160 -7.17 16.50 -1.27
N ASP A 161 -7.18 15.17 -1.08
CA ASP A 161 -5.96 14.41 -0.81
C ASP A 161 -4.96 14.54 -1.97
N LEU A 162 -5.46 14.48 -3.21
CA LEU A 162 -4.63 14.65 -4.40
C LEU A 162 -4.13 16.09 -4.56
N ALA A 163 -4.90 17.10 -4.15
CA ALA A 163 -4.51 18.50 -4.27
C ALA A 163 -3.32 18.89 -3.38
N SER A 164 -3.09 18.12 -2.31
CA SER A 164 -1.90 18.26 -1.44
C SER A 164 -0.63 17.68 -2.04
N LEU A 165 -0.73 16.98 -3.17
CA LEU A 165 0.36 16.25 -3.80
C LEU A 165 0.61 16.74 -5.23
N SER A 166 1.85 16.69 -5.66
CA SER A 166 2.27 17.01 -7.02
C SER A 166 2.07 15.82 -7.97
N VAL A 167 0.88 15.18 -7.93
CA VAL A 167 0.56 14.00 -8.76
C VAL A 167 0.36 14.44 -10.21
N SER A 168 1.30 14.09 -11.08
CA SER A 168 1.17 14.29 -12.53
C SER A 168 0.63 13.05 -13.25
N ASP A 169 0.87 11.86 -12.67
CA ASP A 169 0.39 10.55 -13.13
C ASP A 169 -0.06 9.73 -11.90
N PHE A 170 -1.22 9.07 -12.00
CA PHE A 170 -1.68 8.15 -10.95
C PHE A 170 -0.76 6.94 -10.77
N ALA A 171 0.12 6.65 -11.74
CA ALA A 171 1.17 5.63 -11.59
C ALA A 171 2.18 5.97 -10.47
N ASP A 172 2.36 7.25 -10.15
CA ASP A 172 3.29 7.69 -9.10
C ASP A 172 2.58 7.80 -7.73
N PHE A 173 1.26 7.75 -7.71
CA PHE A 173 0.46 7.83 -6.48
C PHE A 173 0.45 6.50 -5.74
N SER A 174 0.88 6.50 -4.49
CA SER A 174 1.10 5.30 -3.69
C SER A 174 0.68 5.48 -2.23
N ILE A 175 0.74 4.39 -1.48
CA ILE A 175 0.68 4.38 -0.01
C ILE A 175 2.11 4.55 0.53
N ALA A 176 2.29 5.38 1.55
CA ALA A 176 3.48 5.36 2.40
C ALA A 176 3.13 4.85 3.80
N GLY A 177 4.01 4.04 4.37
CA GLY A 177 3.93 3.59 5.76
C GLY A 177 5.09 4.15 6.58
N TYR A 178 4.83 4.55 7.82
CA TYR A 178 5.87 4.99 8.76
C TYR A 178 6.38 3.80 9.57
N ASP A 179 7.65 3.45 9.41
CA ASP A 179 8.22 2.24 10.02
C ASP A 179 8.75 2.42 11.46
N GLY A 180 8.51 3.61 12.04
CA GLY A 180 9.06 4.04 13.32
C GLY A 180 10.27 4.97 13.19
N SER A 181 10.95 4.98 12.04
CA SER A 181 12.07 5.87 11.70
C SER A 181 11.74 6.76 10.50
N ASP A 182 11.32 6.14 9.40
CA ASP A 182 11.22 6.76 8.09
C ASP A 182 9.86 6.46 7.45
N TRP A 183 9.43 7.33 6.53
CA TRP A 183 8.32 7.00 5.64
C TRP A 183 8.84 6.23 4.44
N VAL A 184 8.27 5.04 4.23
CA VAL A 184 8.66 4.11 3.18
C VAL A 184 7.50 3.92 2.21
N VAL A 185 7.78 3.98 0.90
CA VAL A 185 6.76 3.65 -0.12
C VAL A 185 6.39 2.18 -0.03
N ILE A 186 5.09 1.94 0.05
CA ILE A 186 4.51 0.60 -0.01
C ILE A 186 4.04 0.35 -1.45
N PRO A 187 4.55 -0.69 -2.12
CA PRO A 187 4.09 -1.05 -3.46
C PRO A 187 2.57 -1.19 -3.50
N SER A 188 1.93 -0.36 -4.31
CA SER A 188 0.48 -0.26 -4.36
C SER A 188 0.00 0.02 -5.79
N THR A 189 -1.30 -0.16 -6.01
CA THR A 189 -1.96 0.09 -7.29
C THR A 189 -3.20 0.94 -7.05
N VAL A 190 -3.34 2.01 -7.84
CA VAL A 190 -4.57 2.81 -7.90
C VAL A 190 -5.60 2.05 -8.71
N ASN A 191 -6.84 1.98 -8.22
CA ASN A 191 -7.90 1.33 -8.99
C ASN A 191 -8.23 2.11 -10.27
N GLU A 192 -8.77 1.42 -11.27
CA GLU A 192 -9.09 2.02 -12.57
C GLU A 192 -10.05 3.21 -12.50
N ALA A 193 -10.91 3.27 -11.46
CA ALA A 193 -11.83 4.38 -11.27
C ALA A 193 -11.23 5.58 -10.52
N GLY A 194 -10.00 5.47 -10.01
CA GLY A 194 -9.33 6.55 -9.28
C GLY A 194 -10.05 6.95 -7.99
N SER A 195 -10.53 5.97 -7.22
CA SER A 195 -11.25 6.16 -5.95
C SER A 195 -10.53 5.57 -4.74
N TYR A 196 -9.59 4.64 -4.95
CA TYR A 196 -8.76 4.10 -3.88
C TYR A 196 -7.41 3.63 -4.40
N VAL A 197 -6.45 3.54 -3.48
CA VAL A 197 -5.16 2.90 -3.66
C VAL A 197 -5.06 1.71 -2.72
N GLN A 198 -4.50 0.60 -3.20
CA GLN A 198 -4.39 -0.64 -2.42
C GLN A 198 -2.98 -1.21 -2.51
N SER A 199 -2.45 -1.73 -1.41
CA SER A 199 -1.20 -2.47 -1.43
C SER A 199 -1.27 -3.70 -2.36
N ASN A 200 -0.17 -3.95 -3.06
CA ASN A 200 -0.08 -5.07 -3.99
C ASN A 200 -0.02 -6.40 -3.23
N ASP A 201 0.74 -6.41 -2.13
CA ASP A 201 0.98 -7.57 -1.28
C ASP A 201 0.42 -7.39 0.13
N PHE A 202 0.40 -8.50 0.87
CA PHE A 202 0.14 -8.49 2.31
C PHE A 202 1.35 -7.89 3.03
N ILE A 203 1.08 -6.97 3.95
CA ILE A 203 2.06 -6.22 4.72
C ILE A 203 1.93 -6.60 6.19
N ASP A 204 3.06 -6.85 6.84
CA ASP A 204 3.12 -7.01 8.29
C ASP A 204 2.82 -5.65 8.94
N GLN A 205 1.64 -5.53 9.55
CA GLN A 205 1.19 -4.28 10.16
C GLN A 205 2.02 -3.93 11.41
N ALA A 206 2.76 -4.88 12.00
CA ALA A 206 3.64 -4.59 13.13
C ALA A 206 4.84 -3.71 12.74
N LEU A 207 5.18 -3.67 11.45
CA LEU A 207 6.27 -2.85 10.93
C LEU A 207 5.91 -1.38 10.77
N TYR A 208 4.63 -1.03 10.77
CA TYR A 208 4.18 0.33 10.45
C TYR A 208 3.23 0.85 11.52
N SER A 209 3.45 2.07 12.00
CA SER A 209 2.55 2.70 12.99
C SER A 209 1.58 3.70 12.36
N SER A 210 1.82 4.10 11.11
CA SER A 210 0.95 5.02 10.37
C SER A 210 0.99 4.76 8.87
N TYR A 211 -0.10 5.13 8.19
CA TYR A 211 -0.21 5.17 6.74
C TYR A 211 -0.70 6.53 6.25
N THR A 212 -0.21 6.97 5.10
CA THR A 212 -0.74 8.13 4.38
C THR A 212 -0.59 7.94 2.86
N PHE A 213 -1.09 8.89 2.09
CA PHE A 213 -0.85 8.96 0.65
C PHE A 213 0.51 9.58 0.37
N ALA A 214 1.14 9.12 -0.70
CA ALA A 214 2.43 9.62 -1.13
C ALA A 214 2.53 9.68 -2.64
N VAL A 215 3.42 10.54 -3.11
CA VAL A 215 4.02 10.41 -4.45
C VAL A 215 5.33 9.66 -4.28
N ALA A 216 5.46 8.52 -4.94
CA ALA A 216 6.73 7.81 -4.97
C ALA A 216 7.79 8.76 -5.56
N ALA A 217 8.95 8.84 -4.90
CA ALA A 217 10.07 9.55 -5.49
C ALA A 217 10.30 8.92 -6.86
N PRO A 218 10.48 9.72 -7.93
CA PRO A 218 10.90 9.16 -9.19
C PRO A 218 12.11 8.29 -8.86
N LEU A 219 12.05 7.01 -9.23
CA LEU A 219 13.21 6.16 -9.08
C LEU A 219 14.33 6.96 -9.74
N ASN A 220 15.35 7.33 -8.95
CA ASN A 220 16.61 7.78 -9.49
C ASN A 220 17.32 6.59 -10.19
N THR A 221 16.56 5.72 -10.87
CA THR A 221 17.02 5.17 -12.13
C THR A 221 17.36 6.38 -12.98
N PRO A 222 18.64 6.67 -13.24
CA PRO A 222 19.03 7.79 -14.07
C PRO A 222 18.13 7.76 -15.31
N ASP A 223 17.35 8.82 -15.46
CA ASP A 223 16.43 8.99 -16.57
C ASP A 223 17.15 8.57 -17.85
N PRO A 224 16.57 7.63 -18.61
CA PRO A 224 16.94 7.36 -19.99
C PRO A 224 17.11 8.59 -20.90
N ALA A 225 16.73 9.79 -20.49
CA ALA A 225 17.20 11.02 -21.14
C ALA A 225 18.74 11.16 -21.18
N GLY A 226 19.46 10.32 -20.43
CA GLY A 226 20.89 10.04 -20.58
C GLY A 226 21.22 8.57 -20.88
N VAL A 227 20.32 7.75 -21.46
CA VAL A 227 20.73 6.41 -21.95
C VAL A 227 21.82 6.65 -22.97
N ILE A 228 23.02 6.31 -22.54
CA ILE A 228 24.10 6.02 -23.44
C ILE A 228 23.64 4.77 -24.19
N ASP A 229 23.06 4.95 -25.37
CA ASP A 229 22.64 3.81 -26.19
C ASP A 229 23.88 3.12 -26.74
N ILE A 230 24.39 2.17 -25.94
CA ILE A 230 25.49 1.30 -26.33
C ILE A 230 24.93 0.07 -27.01
N VAL A 231 25.25 -0.07 -28.29
CA VAL A 231 25.12 -1.30 -29.06
C VAL A 231 26.48 -2.00 -29.07
N SER A 232 26.49 -3.27 -28.69
CA SER A 232 27.69 -4.13 -28.79
C SER A 232 27.38 -5.37 -29.62
N TYR A 233 28.27 -5.72 -30.54
CA TYR A 233 28.12 -6.90 -31.40
C TYR A 233 29.46 -7.51 -31.78
N ARG A 234 29.44 -8.79 -32.12
CA ARG A 234 30.63 -9.54 -32.56
C ARG A 234 30.70 -9.58 -34.08
N GLN A 235 31.86 -9.33 -34.65
CA GLN A 235 32.10 -9.53 -36.08
C GLN A 235 33.56 -9.94 -36.33
N ARG A 236 33.77 -11.07 -37.03
CA ARG A 236 35.11 -11.57 -37.45
C ARG A 236 36.16 -11.71 -36.33
N GLY A 237 35.73 -12.06 -35.12
CA GLY A 237 36.64 -12.21 -33.98
C GLY A 237 36.93 -10.91 -33.23
N SER A 238 36.32 -9.79 -33.61
CA SER A 238 36.33 -8.54 -32.83
C SER A 238 34.98 -8.31 -32.17
N ILE A 239 34.98 -7.51 -31.10
CA ILE A 239 33.76 -6.92 -30.52
C ILE A 239 33.71 -5.46 -30.94
N PHE A 240 32.61 -5.04 -31.54
CA PHE A 240 32.35 -3.65 -31.90
C PHE A 240 31.39 -3.05 -30.88
N ILE A 241 31.71 -1.86 -30.40
CA ILE A 241 30.91 -1.09 -29.46
C ILE A 241 30.63 0.25 -30.11
N ARG A 242 29.35 0.63 -30.18
CA ARG A 242 28.90 1.91 -30.73
C ARG A 242 27.98 2.59 -29.72
N SER A 243 28.20 3.88 -29.54
CA SER A 243 27.36 4.80 -28.79
C SER A 243 26.70 5.78 -29.76
N GLU A 244 25.41 6.08 -29.57
CA GLU A 244 24.73 7.08 -30.41
C GLU A 244 24.91 8.52 -29.91
N SER A 245 25.07 8.71 -28.60
CA SER A 245 24.93 10.01 -27.94
C SER A 245 26.07 10.40 -26.99
N ALA A 246 26.99 9.49 -26.69
CA ALA A 246 28.08 9.73 -25.71
C ALA A 246 29.44 9.23 -26.23
N SER A 247 30.50 9.99 -25.97
CA SER A 247 31.86 9.61 -26.36
C SER A 247 32.40 8.52 -25.45
N ILE A 248 32.79 7.38 -26.02
CA ILE A 248 33.39 6.25 -25.29
C ILE A 248 34.79 6.67 -24.85
N GLN A 249 35.01 6.71 -23.53
CA GLN A 249 36.29 7.01 -22.89
C GLN A 249 37.09 5.73 -22.63
N GLN A 250 36.41 4.67 -22.18
CA GLN A 250 37.04 3.42 -21.83
C GLN A 250 36.08 2.24 -21.98
N VAL A 251 36.65 1.09 -22.33
CA VAL A 251 35.95 -0.20 -22.28
C VAL A 251 36.79 -1.20 -21.49
N ILE A 252 36.14 -1.89 -20.57
CA ILE A 252 36.72 -2.96 -19.75
C ILE A 252 35.91 -4.24 -19.97
N LEU A 253 36.58 -5.37 -20.22
CA LEU A 253 35.94 -6.68 -20.25
C LEU A 253 36.30 -7.47 -19.00
N TYR A 254 35.28 -8.08 -18.40
CA TYR A 254 35.41 -9.02 -17.31
C TYR A 254 34.96 -10.41 -17.76
N ASP A 255 35.68 -11.45 -17.33
CA ASP A 255 35.21 -12.83 -17.46
C ASP A 255 34.07 -13.12 -16.46
N MET A 256 33.44 -14.30 -16.58
CA MET A 256 32.36 -14.74 -15.67
C MET A 256 32.78 -14.87 -14.20
N ARG A 257 34.08 -14.79 -13.88
CA ARG A 257 34.61 -14.80 -12.51
C ARG A 257 34.86 -13.39 -12.00
N GLY A 258 34.50 -12.35 -12.77
CA GLY A 258 34.71 -10.95 -12.44
C GLY A 258 36.16 -10.49 -12.61
N ARG A 259 37.01 -11.25 -13.31
CA ARG A 259 38.40 -10.83 -13.56
C ARG A 259 38.48 -9.99 -14.83
N GLU A 260 39.16 -8.85 -14.76
CA GLU A 260 39.47 -8.04 -15.94
C GLU A 260 40.37 -8.84 -16.90
N VAL A 261 39.91 -9.01 -18.13
CA VAL A 261 40.64 -9.72 -19.19
C VAL A 261 41.12 -8.80 -20.30
N TYR A 262 40.53 -7.60 -20.41
CA TYR A 262 40.90 -6.63 -21.44
C TYR A 262 40.47 -5.21 -21.03
N ARG A 263 41.27 -4.22 -21.43
CA ARG A 263 40.98 -2.79 -21.25
C ARG A 263 41.46 -2.00 -22.46
N LYS A 264 40.63 -1.10 -22.96
CA LYS A 264 40.98 -0.19 -24.06
C LYS A 264 40.39 1.18 -23.84
N TRP A 265 41.21 2.21 -24.04
CA TRP A 265 40.78 3.61 -24.01
C TRP A 265 40.26 4.02 -25.39
N GLY A 266 39.23 4.86 -25.42
CA GLY A 266 38.59 5.40 -26.62
C GLY A 266 38.43 6.91 -26.51
N SER A 267 38.10 7.56 -27.63
CA SER A 267 37.79 8.99 -27.66
C SER A 267 36.74 9.34 -28.71
N GLY A 268 35.74 8.47 -28.90
CA GLY A 268 34.75 8.62 -29.96
C GLY A 268 33.51 7.76 -29.76
N LEU A 269 32.61 7.80 -30.74
CA LEU A 269 31.32 7.10 -30.67
C LEU A 269 31.41 5.60 -31.01
N GLN A 270 32.57 5.11 -31.44
CA GLN A 270 32.75 3.71 -31.79
C GLN A 270 34.14 3.23 -31.35
N LEU A 271 34.19 2.00 -30.84
CA LEU A 271 35.42 1.31 -30.47
C LEU A 271 35.36 -0.14 -30.94
N GLU A 272 36.44 -0.61 -31.56
CA GLU A 272 36.65 -2.02 -31.87
C GLU A 272 37.61 -2.63 -30.85
N LEU A 273 37.23 -3.77 -30.28
CA LEU A 273 38.09 -4.61 -29.45
C LEU A 273 38.57 -5.78 -30.31
N ASN A 274 39.81 -5.68 -30.75
CA ASN A 274 40.53 -6.67 -31.52
C ASN A 274 41.58 -7.38 -30.65
N ASP A 275 42.13 -8.49 -31.14
CA ASP A 275 43.20 -9.26 -30.49
C ASP A 275 42.84 -9.73 -29.08
N LEU A 276 41.56 -10.05 -28.87
CA LEU A 276 41.08 -10.68 -27.66
C LEU A 276 41.65 -12.10 -27.61
N ASN A 277 42.77 -12.27 -26.89
CA ASN A 277 43.34 -13.58 -26.58
C ASN A 277 42.49 -14.31 -25.52
N THR A 278 41.18 -14.37 -25.77
CA THR A 278 40.18 -14.89 -24.86
C THR A 278 39.54 -16.12 -25.49
N ALA A 279 39.39 -17.18 -24.70
CA ALA A 279 38.61 -18.35 -25.12
C ALA A 279 37.15 -17.95 -25.40
N GLY A 280 36.43 -18.72 -26.20
CA GLY A 280 34.99 -18.51 -26.37
C GLY A 280 34.27 -18.60 -25.01
N GLY A 281 33.37 -17.66 -24.72
CA GLY A 281 32.75 -17.53 -23.41
C GLY A 281 31.77 -16.35 -23.26
N VAL A 282 31.25 -16.20 -22.05
CA VAL A 282 30.40 -15.07 -21.67
C VAL A 282 31.27 -14.02 -20.97
N TYR A 283 31.09 -12.76 -21.35
CA TYR A 283 31.81 -11.63 -20.79
C TYR A 283 30.86 -10.52 -20.36
N VAL A 284 31.29 -9.75 -19.37
CA VAL A 284 30.66 -8.50 -18.96
C VAL A 284 31.51 -7.36 -19.51
N ILE A 285 30.92 -6.52 -20.34
CA ILE A 285 31.54 -5.30 -20.87
C ILE A 285 31.07 -4.13 -20.01
N VAL A 286 32.00 -3.37 -19.45
CA VAL A 286 31.74 -2.07 -18.84
C VAL A 286 32.26 -0.99 -19.80
N VAL A 287 31.37 -0.12 -20.25
CA VAL A 287 31.66 0.99 -21.17
C VAL A 287 31.50 2.30 -20.42
N GLU A 288 32.62 2.97 -20.18
CA GLU A 288 32.65 4.31 -19.62
C GLU A 288 32.61 5.33 -20.75
N THR A 289 31.72 6.30 -20.62
CA THR A 289 31.54 7.41 -21.54
C THR A 289 31.66 8.73 -20.80
N ASP A 290 31.67 9.84 -21.56
CA ASP A 290 31.60 11.19 -21.01
C ASP A 290 30.28 11.52 -20.29
N ARG A 291 29.27 10.64 -20.38
CA ARG A 291 27.96 10.80 -19.74
C ARG A 291 27.63 9.76 -18.66
N GLY A 292 28.55 8.84 -18.37
CA GLY A 292 28.33 7.77 -17.39
C GLY A 292 28.83 6.41 -17.86
N SER A 293 28.47 5.35 -17.13
CA SER A 293 28.91 3.98 -17.39
C SER A 293 27.74 3.05 -17.71
N VAL A 294 27.93 2.15 -18.69
CA VAL A 294 26.96 1.13 -19.08
C VAL A 294 27.58 -0.25 -18.96
N THR A 295 26.83 -1.20 -18.41
CA THR A 295 27.23 -2.61 -18.34
C THR A 295 26.41 -3.45 -19.30
N ARG A 296 27.07 -4.28 -20.13
CA ARG A 296 26.42 -5.21 -21.08
C ARG A 296 26.99 -6.60 -20.94
N LYS A 297 26.15 -7.61 -21.15
CA LYS A 297 26.59 -9.01 -21.30
C LYS A 297 26.80 -9.31 -22.78
N ILE A 298 27.92 -9.94 -23.14
CA ILE A 298 28.20 -10.42 -24.49
C ILE A 298 28.60 -11.90 -24.46
N VAL A 299 28.29 -12.61 -25.54
CA VAL A 299 28.79 -13.96 -25.80
C VAL A 299 29.80 -13.87 -26.93
N TYR A 300 31.07 -14.17 -26.63
CA TYR A 300 32.21 -14.10 -27.54
C TYR A 300 32.66 -15.50 -27.96
#